data_AF-A0A2V8RBP8-F1
#
_entry.id   AF-A0A2V8RBP8-F1
#
_cell.length_a   1.000
_cell.length_b   1.000
_cell.length_c   1.000
_cell.angle_alpha   90.00
_cell.angle_beta   90.00
_cell.angle_gamma   90.00
#
_symmetry.space_group_name_H-M   'P 1'
#
loop_
_entity.id
_entity.type
_entity.pdbx_description
1 polymer ?
#
loop_
_entity_poly.entity_id
_entity_poly.type
_entity_poly.pdbx_seq_one_letter_code
_entity_poly.pdbx_strand_id
1 'polypeptide(L)'
;DFGLAKSFTQSGMSGITMAGDMAGTFAYMPPEQIKDFRNVRPTSDIYAIGMTAYSLLAGDTALDLGPANDIASTVRAIFEGQIIPLLQRAPDVPGRVAEVIERALAKDPANRWQSAAAMRTALMHAA
;
A
#
# COMPACT_ATOMS: atom_id res chain seq x y z
N ASP A 1 -6.13 3.79 14.04
CA ASP A 1 -7.58 4.02 13.95
C ASP A 1 -8.23 2.73 13.44
N PHE A 2 -9.13 2.11 14.21
CA PHE A 2 -9.78 0.84 13.85
C PHE A 2 -11.16 1.05 13.17
N GLY A 3 -11.56 2.30 12.89
CA GLY A 3 -12.90 2.64 12.38
C GLY A 3 -13.23 2.05 11.00
N LEU A 4 -12.24 1.76 10.16
CA LEU A 4 -12.43 1.22 8.81
C LEU A 4 -12.74 -0.29 8.78
N ALA A 5 -12.40 -1.03 9.85
CA ALA A 5 -12.62 -2.48 9.90
C ALA A 5 -14.11 -2.88 9.97
N LYS A 6 -14.99 -1.94 10.38
CA LYS A 6 -16.44 -2.16 10.48
C LYS A 6 -17.28 -1.34 9.50
N SER A 7 -16.83 -0.17 9.03
CA SER A 7 -17.71 0.69 8.21
C SER A 7 -17.91 0.19 6.78
N PHE A 8 -16.92 -0.48 6.16
CA PHE A 8 -17.07 -0.98 4.78
C PHE A 8 -18.10 -2.11 4.62
N THR A 9 -18.46 -2.84 5.68
CA THR A 9 -19.50 -3.88 5.62
C THR A 9 -20.92 -3.31 5.62
N GLN A 10 -21.12 -2.09 6.11
CA GLN A 10 -22.44 -1.50 6.31
C GLN A 10 -22.80 -0.44 5.26
N SER A 11 -21.80 0.23 4.70
CA SER A 11 -21.94 1.10 3.54
C SER A 11 -21.25 0.43 2.36
N GLY A 12 -22.03 -0.07 1.39
CA GLY A 12 -21.50 -0.23 0.03
C GLY A 12 -20.95 1.10 -0.49
N MET A 13 -20.55 1.14 -1.76
CA MET A 13 -20.04 2.32 -2.49
C MET A 13 -21.01 3.53 -2.55
N SER A 14 -21.88 3.75 -1.57
CA SER A 14 -22.98 4.70 -1.56
C SER A 14 -22.70 5.98 -0.76
N GLY A 15 -21.53 6.09 -0.11
CA GLY A 15 -21.09 7.27 0.64
C GLY A 15 -20.11 8.16 -0.14
N ILE A 16 -20.27 8.25 -1.47
CA ILE A 16 -19.34 8.90 -2.40
C ILE A 16 -19.50 10.43 -2.33
N THR A 17 -18.80 11.08 -1.40
CA THR A 17 -18.57 12.53 -1.46
C THR A 17 -17.17 12.85 -0.91
N MET A 18 -16.23 13.14 -1.84
CA MET A 18 -14.85 13.68 -1.73
C MET A 18 -13.81 12.81 -2.46
N ALA A 19 -13.68 13.01 -3.77
CA ALA A 19 -12.85 12.18 -4.65
C ALA A 19 -11.33 12.28 -4.39
N GLY A 20 -10.83 13.45 -3.94
CA GLY A 20 -9.39 13.69 -3.71
C GLY A 20 -8.83 13.00 -2.47
N ASP A 21 -9.48 13.17 -1.32
CA ASP A 21 -9.06 12.53 -0.06
C ASP A 21 -9.21 10.99 -0.11
N MET A 22 -10.18 10.49 -0.88
CA MET A 22 -10.30 9.06 -1.14
C MET A 22 -9.17 8.52 -2.00
N ALA A 23 -8.78 9.21 -3.08
CA ALA A 23 -7.66 8.78 -3.92
C ALA A 23 -6.38 8.57 -3.08
N GLY A 24 -6.10 9.49 -2.15
CA GLY A 24 -5.02 9.36 -1.18
C GLY A 24 -5.14 8.12 -0.29
N THR A 25 -6.34 7.78 0.19
CA THR A 25 -6.58 6.59 1.01
C THR A 25 -6.48 5.29 0.20
N PHE A 26 -6.97 5.29 -1.05
CA PHE A 26 -6.92 4.13 -1.95
C PHE A 26 -5.49 3.72 -2.27
N ALA A 27 -4.54 4.67 -2.35
CA ALA A 27 -3.14 4.37 -2.62
C ALA A 27 -2.51 3.39 -1.59
N TYR A 28 -3.05 3.29 -0.38
CA TYR A 28 -2.60 2.36 0.65
C TYR A 28 -3.35 1.02 0.66
N MET A 29 -4.39 0.88 -0.17
CA MET A 29 -5.23 -0.31 -0.20
C MET A 29 -4.63 -1.36 -1.16
N PRO A 30 -4.45 -2.60 -0.70
CA PRO A 30 -3.89 -3.64 -1.55
C PRO A 30 -4.87 -4.06 -2.67
N PRO A 31 -4.36 -4.52 -3.83
CA PRO A 31 -5.18 -4.87 -4.99
C PRO A 31 -6.30 -5.88 -4.70
N GLU A 32 -6.03 -6.87 -3.85
CA GLU A 32 -7.01 -7.90 -3.50
C GLU A 32 -8.17 -7.35 -2.65
N GLN A 33 -7.95 -6.33 -1.83
CA GLN A 33 -8.99 -5.72 -1.00
C GLN A 33 -9.96 -4.87 -1.82
N ILE A 34 -9.49 -4.27 -2.92
CA ILE A 34 -10.35 -3.58 -3.88
C ILE A 34 -11.23 -4.57 -4.65
N LYS A 35 -10.69 -5.76 -4.97
CA LYS A 35 -11.44 -6.84 -5.65
C LYS A 35 -12.46 -7.51 -4.74
N ASP A 36 -12.06 -7.81 -3.50
CA ASP A 36 -12.88 -8.53 -2.53
C ASP A 36 -12.59 -8.04 -1.11
N PHE A 37 -13.38 -7.05 -0.68
CA PHE A 37 -13.27 -6.45 0.64
C PHE A 37 -13.64 -7.39 1.80
N ARG A 38 -14.28 -8.55 1.53
CA ARG A 38 -14.74 -9.47 2.57
C ARG A 38 -13.68 -10.49 2.97
N ASN A 39 -12.70 -10.72 2.10
CA ASN A 39 -11.68 -11.76 2.25
C ASN A 39 -10.27 -11.17 2.42
N VAL A 40 -10.14 -10.12 3.23
CA VAL A 40 -8.86 -9.50 3.58
C VAL A 40 -8.02 -10.47 4.42
N ARG A 41 -6.74 -10.61 4.07
CA ARG A 41 -5.79 -11.53 4.72
C ARG A 41 -4.69 -10.75 5.43
N PRO A 42 -3.90 -11.36 6.34
CA PRO A 42 -2.77 -10.68 6.98
C PRO A 42 -1.75 -10.08 6.01
N THR A 43 -1.61 -10.64 4.81
CA THR A 43 -0.76 -10.11 3.73
C THR A 43 -1.27 -8.77 3.18
N SER A 44 -2.53 -8.42 3.40
CA SER A 44 -3.11 -7.12 3.05
C SER A 44 -2.62 -6.05 4.03
N ASP A 45 -2.56 -6.35 5.33
CA ASP A 45 -1.96 -5.45 6.33
C ASP A 45 -0.46 -5.22 6.07
N ILE A 46 0.26 -6.25 5.59
CA ILE A 46 1.66 -6.13 5.17
C ILE A 46 1.82 -5.10 4.06
N TYR A 47 0.95 -5.13 3.05
CA TYR A 47 0.97 -4.14 1.97
C TYR A 47 0.71 -2.73 2.50
N ALA A 48 -0.33 -2.57 3.32
CA ALA A 48 -0.69 -1.27 3.88
C ALA A 48 0.47 -0.68 4.72
N ILE A 49 1.08 -1.49 5.60
CA ILE A 49 2.26 -1.09 6.38
C ILE A 49 3.45 -0.77 5.48
N GLY A 50 3.68 -1.56 4.42
CA GLY A 50 4.71 -1.30 3.43
C GLY A 50 4.52 0.05 2.75
N MET A 51 3.29 0.37 2.33
CA MET A 51 2.99 1.63 1.66
C MET A 51 3.11 2.81 2.63
N THR A 52 2.66 2.65 3.87
CA THR A 52 2.88 3.65 4.93
C THR A 52 4.36 3.90 5.19
N ALA A 53 5.17 2.84 5.36
CA ALA A 53 6.60 2.96 5.59
C ALA A 53 7.31 3.63 4.40
N TYR A 54 6.95 3.24 3.17
CA TYR A 54 7.44 3.88 1.96
C TYR A 54 7.12 5.38 1.96
N SER A 55 5.86 5.77 2.14
CA SER A 55 5.44 7.17 2.12
C SER A 55 6.12 8.01 3.22
N LEU A 56 6.35 7.43 4.40
CA LEU A 56 7.07 8.12 5.48
C LEU A 56 8.54 8.38 5.14
N LEU A 57 9.18 7.48 4.40
CA LEU A 57 10.60 7.62 4.01
C LEU A 57 10.78 8.46 2.74
N ALA A 58 9.89 8.29 1.75
CA ALA A 58 9.96 8.97 0.46
C ALA A 58 9.25 10.33 0.44
N GLY A 59 8.38 10.61 1.41
CA GLY A 59 7.50 11.79 1.42
C GLY A 59 6.31 11.70 0.47
N ASP A 60 6.16 10.61 -0.28
CA ASP A 60 5.10 10.38 -1.26
C ASP A 60 4.94 8.87 -1.54
N THR A 61 3.81 8.45 -2.13
CA THR A 61 3.43 7.04 -2.32
C THR A 61 4.36 6.27 -3.26
N ALA A 62 4.33 4.93 -3.25
CA ALA A 62 5.13 4.13 -4.18
C ALA A 62 4.50 4.00 -5.59
N LEU A 63 3.34 4.63 -5.81
CA LEU A 63 2.58 4.57 -7.06
C LEU A 63 2.70 5.88 -7.83
N ASP A 64 2.75 5.79 -9.16
CA ASP A 64 2.51 6.93 -10.05
C ASP A 64 1.01 7.11 -10.25
N LEU A 65 0.43 8.10 -9.57
CA LEU A 65 -1.01 8.40 -9.62
C LEU A 65 -1.36 9.36 -10.77
N GLY A 66 -0.36 9.84 -11.51
CA GLY A 66 -0.52 10.83 -12.57
C GLY A 66 -0.92 12.22 -12.08
N PRO A 67 -0.98 13.21 -12.99
CA PRO A 67 -1.18 14.62 -12.62
C PRO A 67 -2.58 14.94 -12.11
N ALA A 68 -3.60 14.15 -12.48
CA ALA A 68 -4.98 14.35 -12.06
C ALA A 68 -5.26 13.75 -10.66
N ASN A 69 -4.45 12.77 -10.23
CA ASN A 69 -4.60 12.01 -8.98
C ASN A 69 -6.08 11.65 -8.68
N ASP A 70 -6.78 11.15 -9.69
CA ASP A 70 -8.19 10.78 -9.57
C ASP A 70 -8.33 9.31 -9.14
N ILE A 71 -9.55 8.92 -8.78
CA ILE A 71 -9.83 7.56 -8.31
C ILE A 71 -9.53 6.52 -9.40
N ALA A 72 -9.82 6.83 -10.67
CA ALA A 72 -9.61 5.88 -11.76
C ALA A 72 -8.12 5.67 -12.04
N SER A 73 -7.31 6.73 -12.06
CA SER A 73 -5.86 6.66 -12.19
C SER A 73 -5.23 5.93 -11.01
N THR A 74 -5.73 6.18 -9.79
CA THR A 74 -5.28 5.50 -8.57
C THR A 74 -5.58 4.00 -8.61
N VAL A 75 -6.82 3.61 -8.92
CA VAL A 75 -7.20 2.19 -9.04
C VAL A 75 -6.37 1.51 -10.12
N ARG A 76 -6.16 2.17 -11.27
CA ARG A 76 -5.30 1.65 -12.32
C ARG A 76 -3.86 1.47 -11.84
N ALA A 77 -3.30 2.44 -11.13
CA ALA A 77 -1.94 2.35 -10.59
C ALA A 77 -1.79 1.18 -9.62
N ILE A 78 -2.78 0.95 -8.75
CA ILE A 78 -2.78 -0.18 -7.79
C ILE A 78 -2.72 -1.53 -8.52
N PHE A 79 -3.50 -1.72 -9.58
CA PHE A 79 -3.53 -2.99 -10.32
C PHE A 79 -2.40 -3.13 -11.34
N GLU A 80 -2.05 -2.07 -12.07
CA GLU A 80 -1.21 -2.12 -13.28
C GLU A 80 0.10 -1.35 -13.13
N GLY A 81 0.14 -0.32 -12.28
CA GLY A 81 1.31 0.54 -12.08
C GLY A 81 2.52 -0.20 -11.52
N GLN A 82 3.72 0.17 -11.96
CA GLN A 82 4.95 -0.34 -11.36
C GLN A 82 5.19 0.37 -10.03
N ILE A 83 5.76 -0.35 -9.07
CA ILE A 83 6.22 0.26 -7.82
C ILE A 83 7.45 1.10 -8.16
N ILE A 84 7.42 2.37 -7.79
CA ILE A 84 8.58 3.25 -7.91
C ILE A 84 9.61 2.81 -6.86
N PRO A 85 10.86 2.49 -7.22
CA PRO A 85 11.87 2.06 -6.25
C PRO A 85 12.09 3.12 -5.16
N LEU A 86 12.20 2.69 -3.90
CA LEU A 86 12.33 3.60 -2.76
C LEU A 86 13.58 4.45 -2.86
N LEU A 87 14.70 3.85 -3.28
CA LEU A 87 15.97 4.57 -3.43
C LEU A 87 15.93 5.65 -4.52
N GLN A 88 14.96 5.61 -5.44
CA GLN A 88 14.77 6.68 -6.41
C GLN A 88 14.22 7.96 -5.75
N ARG A 89 13.46 7.82 -4.66
CA ARG A 89 12.84 8.94 -3.93
C ARG A 89 13.54 9.27 -2.62
N ALA A 90 14.16 8.28 -1.98
CA ALA A 90 14.86 8.39 -0.71
C ALA A 90 16.24 7.71 -0.80
N PRO A 91 17.22 8.32 -1.49
CA PRO A 91 18.53 7.71 -1.75
C PRO A 91 19.38 7.47 -0.49
N ASP A 92 19.07 8.16 0.60
CA ASP A 92 19.78 8.01 1.89
C ASP A 92 19.31 6.79 2.70
N VAL A 93 18.23 6.13 2.29
CA VAL A 93 17.75 4.90 2.95
C VAL A 93 18.70 3.74 2.65
N PRO A 94 19.09 2.92 3.65
CA PRO A 94 19.90 1.73 3.40
C PRO A 94 19.21 0.79 2.40
N GLY A 95 19.94 0.33 1.38
CA GLY A 95 19.35 -0.47 0.29
C GLY A 95 18.62 -1.74 0.76
N ARG A 96 19.12 -2.40 1.81
CA ARG A 96 18.44 -3.56 2.40
C ARG A 96 17.10 -3.21 3.03
N VAL A 97 16.95 -2.02 3.61
CA VAL A 97 15.68 -1.54 4.15
C VAL A 97 14.69 -1.30 3.01
N ALA A 98 15.16 -0.71 1.91
CA ALA A 98 14.35 -0.52 0.71
C ALA A 98 13.83 -1.85 0.15
N GLU A 99 14.69 -2.86 0.00
CA GLU A 99 14.29 -4.20 -0.47
C GLU A 99 13.19 -4.83 0.40
N VAL A 100 13.30 -4.69 1.73
CA VAL A 100 12.31 -5.25 2.67
C VAL A 100 10.95 -4.57 2.52
N ILE A 101 10.95 -3.24 2.36
CA ILE A 101 9.73 -2.44 2.17
C ILE A 101 9.11 -2.73 0.80
N GLU A 102 9.89 -2.71 -0.27
CA GLU A 102 9.42 -2.95 -1.64
C GLU A 102 8.81 -4.35 -1.79
N ARG A 103 9.36 -5.37 -1.12
CA ARG A 103 8.75 -6.70 -1.09
C ARG A 103 7.34 -6.71 -0.50
N ALA A 104 7.06 -5.87 0.50
CA ALA A 104 5.73 -5.75 1.08
C ALA A 104 4.71 -5.19 0.07
N LEU A 105 5.18 -4.43 -0.93
CA LEU A 105 4.37 -3.78 -1.97
C LEU A 105 4.08 -4.67 -3.19
N ALA A 106 4.52 -5.93 -3.19
CA ALA A 106 4.24 -6.85 -4.29
C ALA A 106 2.72 -6.97 -4.53
N LYS A 107 2.28 -6.86 -5.78
CA LYS A 107 0.82 -6.90 -6.09
C LYS A 107 0.19 -8.24 -5.75
N ASP A 108 0.89 -9.33 -6.03
CA ASP A 108 0.48 -10.67 -5.62
C ASP A 108 0.82 -10.88 -4.13
N PRO A 109 -0.18 -11.15 -3.26
CA PRO A 109 0.04 -11.43 -1.85
C PRO A 109 1.01 -12.59 -1.57
N ALA A 110 1.13 -13.55 -2.48
CA ALA A 110 2.06 -14.68 -2.33
C ALA A 110 3.54 -14.23 -2.37
N ASN A 111 3.83 -13.10 -3.03
CA ASN A 111 5.18 -12.56 -3.15
C ASN A 111 5.58 -11.63 -1.98
N ARG A 112 4.61 -11.30 -1.11
CA ARG A 112 4.84 -10.47 0.08
C ARG A 112 5.43 -11.26 1.25
N TRP A 113 5.71 -10.57 2.34
CA TRP A 113 5.93 -11.21 3.64
C TRP A 113 4.66 -11.90 4.10
N GLN A 114 4.77 -13.17 4.49
CA GLN A 114 3.62 -13.98 4.89
C GLN A 114 3.16 -13.72 6.34
N SER A 115 3.92 -12.92 7.09
CA SER A 115 3.54 -12.44 8.42
C SER A 115 4.27 -11.14 8.79
N ALA A 116 3.69 -10.39 9.71
CA ALA A 116 4.32 -9.19 10.27
C ALA A 116 5.62 -9.53 11.03
N ALA A 117 5.66 -10.70 11.69
CA ALA A 117 6.85 -11.20 12.34
C ALA A 117 8.00 -11.43 11.34
N ALA A 118 7.72 -12.00 10.17
CA ALA A 118 8.73 -12.22 9.13
C ALA A 118 9.27 -10.89 8.59
N MET A 119 8.39 -9.92 8.28
CA MET A 119 8.80 -8.59 7.84
C MET A 119 9.65 -7.88 8.90
N ARG A 120 9.23 -7.93 10.17
CA ARG A 120 9.98 -7.34 11.29
C ARG A 120 11.37 -7.93 11.41
N THR A 121 11.51 -9.26 11.38
CA THR A 121 12.80 -9.93 11.45
C THR A 121 13.72 -9.49 10.31
N ALA A 122 13.18 -9.36 9.09
CA ALA A 122 13.95 -8.87 7.96
C ALA A 122 14.42 -7.42 8.14
N LEU A 123 13.55 -6.53 8.65
CA LEU A 123 13.93 -5.14 8.97
C LEU A 123 15.05 -5.07 10.03
N MET A 124 14.98 -5.88 11.09
CA MET A 124 15.99 -5.90 12.14
C MET A 124 17.37 -6.36 11.67
N HIS A 125 17.46 -7.12 10.58
CA HIS A 125 18.72 -7.56 9.97
C HIS A 125 19.17 -6.67 8.80
N ALA A 126 18.34 -5.70 8.40
CA ALA A 126 18.60 -4.78 7.29
C ALA A 126 19.21 -3.45 7.75
N ALA A 127 18.98 -3.07 9.01
CA ALA A 127 19.62 -1.94 9.70
C ALA A 127 21.00 -2.33 10.25
#